data_AF-A0A0J9XNM0-F1
#
_entry.id   AF-A0A0J9XNM0-F1
#
_cell.length_a   1.000
_cell.length_b   1.000
_cell.length_c   1.000
_cell.angle_alpha   90.00
_cell.angle_beta   90.00
_cell.angle_gamma   90.00
#
_symmetry.space_group_name_H-M   'P 1'
#
loop_
_entity.id
_entity.type
_entity.pdbx_description
1 polymer ?
#
loop_
_entity_poly.entity_id
_entity_poly.type
_entity_poly.pdbx_seq_one_letter_code
_entity_poly.pdbx_strand_id
1 'polypeptide(L)'
;MSSNFKLFDSEKVVYCSTANKENALKSAAVLGFYATIDCISALTFPVLFCINKRFHRNKIHVNLSHRYQITENISSLQTLSPIVAFHSVFLALYLGALFMYFAIDFKFSPKQFAIYLESVQLTPLYALTLPIAIVWTEKHVRKTIQENCQKAIELTGSEAANHYFTIFETPKGKNG
;
A
#
# COMPACT_ATOMS: atom_id res chain seq x y z
N MET A 1 -55.00 -7.97 -4.77
CA MET A 1 -54.92 -9.25 -4.03
C MET A 1 -54.02 -10.19 -4.81
N SER A 2 -52.88 -10.52 -4.22
CA SER A 2 -51.95 -11.62 -4.55
C SER A 2 -51.28 -11.67 -5.93
N SER A 3 -50.16 -10.96 -6.08
CA SER A 3 -49.10 -11.39 -7.00
C SER A 3 -48.21 -12.39 -6.25
N ASN A 4 -48.40 -13.68 -6.53
CA ASN A 4 -47.55 -14.75 -6.04
C ASN A 4 -46.15 -14.64 -6.68
N PHE A 5 -45.27 -13.89 -6.04
CA PHE A 5 -43.85 -13.86 -6.39
C PHE A 5 -43.22 -15.16 -5.85
N LYS A 6 -43.19 -16.21 -6.67
CA LYS A 6 -42.41 -17.42 -6.39
C LYS A 6 -40.91 -17.14 -6.60
N LEU A 7 -40.25 -16.52 -5.62
CA LEU A 7 -38.78 -16.35 -5.57
C LEU A 7 -38.11 -17.54 -4.85
N PHE A 8 -38.66 -18.75 -4.95
CA PHE A 8 -38.22 -19.92 -4.17
C PHE A 8 -38.09 -21.22 -4.98
N ASP A 9 -37.84 -21.13 -6.28
CA ASP A 9 -37.05 -22.18 -6.97
C ASP A 9 -35.60 -21.70 -6.95
N SER A 10 -34.82 -21.96 -5.92
CA SER A 10 -34.23 -23.26 -5.60
C SER A 10 -33.44 -23.89 -6.75
N GLU A 11 -32.63 -23.10 -7.45
CA GLU A 11 -31.39 -23.61 -8.03
C GLU A 11 -30.30 -22.52 -8.06
N LYS A 12 -29.26 -22.73 -7.24
CA LYS A 12 -27.99 -21.97 -7.22
C LYS A 12 -28.13 -20.46 -7.38
N VAL A 13 -28.26 -19.76 -6.26
CA VAL A 13 -27.69 -18.40 -6.18
C VAL A 13 -26.18 -18.58 -6.31
N VAL A 14 -25.68 -18.57 -7.55
CA VAL A 14 -24.26 -18.50 -7.89
C VAL A 14 -23.81 -17.13 -7.41
N TYR A 15 -23.50 -17.04 -6.13
CA TYR A 15 -22.73 -15.93 -5.61
C TYR A 15 -21.44 -15.89 -6.43
N CYS A 16 -21.03 -14.71 -6.90
CA CYS A 16 -19.77 -14.48 -7.60
C CYS A 16 -18.52 -14.78 -6.74
N SER A 17 -18.64 -15.58 -5.67
CA SER A 17 -17.48 -16.23 -5.08
C SER A 17 -16.96 -17.27 -6.06
N THR A 18 -15.73 -17.05 -6.53
CA THR A 18 -14.90 -18.08 -7.16
C THR A 18 -14.84 -19.38 -6.34
N ALA A 19 -15.15 -19.33 -5.04
CA ALA A 19 -15.19 -20.45 -4.10
C ALA A 19 -16.55 -21.18 -4.06
N ASN A 20 -16.77 -22.12 -4.97
CA ASN A 20 -17.69 -23.24 -4.74
C ASN A 20 -16.95 -24.37 -3.99
N LYS A 21 -17.63 -25.33 -3.34
CA LYS A 21 -16.97 -26.48 -2.66
C LYS A 21 -15.93 -27.19 -3.55
N GLU A 22 -16.19 -27.25 -4.85
CA GLU A 22 -15.31 -27.83 -5.87
C GLU A 22 -14.07 -26.99 -6.18
N ASN A 23 -14.17 -25.65 -6.07
CA ASN A 23 -13.10 -24.71 -6.41
C ASN A 23 -12.47 -24.03 -5.19
N ALA A 24 -12.94 -24.34 -3.98
CA ALA A 24 -12.50 -23.73 -2.73
C ALA A 24 -10.97 -23.83 -2.56
N LEU A 25 -10.38 -24.99 -2.89
CA LEU A 25 -8.93 -25.19 -2.84
C LEU A 25 -8.18 -24.25 -3.81
N LYS A 26 -8.69 -24.09 -5.04
CA LYS A 26 -8.09 -23.20 -6.04
C LYS A 26 -8.21 -21.74 -5.61
N SER A 27 -9.37 -21.33 -5.09
CA SER A 27 -9.58 -19.97 -4.58
C SER A 27 -8.68 -19.67 -3.38
N ALA A 28 -8.53 -20.61 -2.45
CA ALA A 28 -7.63 -20.47 -1.32
C ALA A 28 -6.15 -20.36 -1.77
N ALA A 29 -5.75 -21.17 -2.76
CA ALA A 29 -4.39 -21.10 -3.32
C ALA A 29 -4.11 -19.74 -3.98
N VAL A 30 -5.04 -19.22 -4.80
CA VAL A 30 -4.91 -17.91 -5.44
C VAL A 30 -4.86 -16.79 -4.40
N LEU A 31 -5.76 -16.81 -3.41
CA LEU A 31 -5.78 -15.81 -2.33
C LEU A 31 -4.51 -15.84 -1.49
N GLY A 32 -4.02 -17.04 -1.14
CA GLY A 32 -2.76 -17.22 -0.41
C GLY A 32 -1.55 -16.73 -1.20
N PHE A 33 -1.53 -16.95 -2.52
CA PHE A 33 -0.49 -16.42 -3.40
C PHE A 33 -0.48 -14.88 -3.41
N TYR A 34 -1.64 -14.24 -3.56
CA TYR A 34 -1.74 -12.78 -3.49
C TYR A 34 -1.30 -12.24 -2.12
N ALA A 35 -1.73 -12.86 -1.02
CA ALA A 35 -1.30 -12.49 0.33
C ALA A 35 0.21 -12.61 0.53
N THR A 36 0.84 -13.62 -0.06
CA THR A 36 2.29 -13.83 0.01
C THR A 36 3.03 -12.73 -0.77
N ILE A 37 2.60 -12.41 -1.99
CA ILE A 37 3.19 -11.33 -2.79
C ILE A 37 3.05 -9.99 -2.07
N ASP A 38 1.88 -9.71 -1.50
CA ASP A 38 1.62 -8.47 -0.80
C ASP A 38 2.53 -8.34 0.44
N CYS A 39 2.67 -9.41 1.22
CA CYS A 39 3.58 -9.43 2.37
C CYS A 39 5.04 -9.18 1.96
N ILE A 40 5.51 -9.87 0.91
CA ILE A 40 6.86 -9.64 0.36
C ILE A 40 7.03 -8.19 -0.09
N SER A 41 6.03 -7.63 -0.76
CA SER A 41 6.06 -6.24 -1.25
C SER A 41 6.06 -5.24 -0.09
N ALA A 42 5.20 -5.43 0.91
CA ALA A 42 5.11 -4.58 2.10
C ALA A 42 6.42 -4.54 2.91
N LEU A 43 7.22 -5.62 2.89
CA LEU A 43 8.54 -5.65 3.52
C LEU A 43 9.65 -5.08 2.61
N THR A 44 9.62 -5.42 1.32
CA THR A 44 10.69 -5.09 0.38
C THR A 44 10.73 -3.59 0.07
N PHE A 45 9.56 -2.94 -0.09
CA PHE A 45 9.50 -1.52 -0.43
C PHE A 45 10.13 -0.60 0.64
N PRO A 46 9.81 -0.73 1.95
CA PRO A 46 10.49 0.03 3.00
C PRO A 46 11.99 -0.23 3.05
N VAL A 47 12.42 -1.50 2.91
CA VAL A 47 13.84 -1.87 2.93
C VAL A 47 14.58 -1.22 1.75
N LEU A 48 14.04 -1.31 0.54
CA LEU A 48 14.61 -0.67 -0.65
C LEU A 48 14.65 0.85 -0.50
N PHE A 49 13.61 1.46 0.07
CA PHE A 49 13.58 2.90 0.32
C PHE A 49 14.67 3.32 1.31
N CYS A 50 14.84 2.59 2.42
CA CYS A 50 15.90 2.83 3.39
C CYS A 50 17.30 2.66 2.78
N ILE A 51 17.52 1.61 1.99
CA ILE A 51 18.80 1.35 1.31
C ILE A 51 19.12 2.47 0.33
N ASN A 52 18.19 2.82 -0.57
CA ASN A 52 18.40 3.87 -1.56
C ASN A 52 18.63 5.24 -0.90
N LYS A 53 17.91 5.57 0.17
CA LYS A 53 18.13 6.79 0.95
C LYS A 53 19.52 6.81 1.59
N ARG A 54 19.99 5.66 2.10
CA ARG A 54 21.35 5.53 2.68
C ARG A 54 22.43 5.67 1.60
N PHE A 55 22.24 5.07 0.43
CA PHE A 55 23.18 5.21 -0.70
C PHE A 55 23.23 6.65 -1.22
N HIS A 56 22.08 7.32 -1.34
CA HIS A 56 22.03 8.73 -1.73
C HIS A 56 22.84 9.63 -0.78
N ARG A 57 22.83 9.34 0.53
CA ARG A 57 23.61 10.10 1.53
C ARG A 57 25.11 9.79 1.49
N ASN A 58 25.50 8.51 1.36
CA ASN A 58 26.89 8.10 1.55
C ASN A 58 27.81 8.31 0.33
N LYS A 59 27.26 8.61 -0.85
CA LYS A 59 27.98 8.54 -2.12
C LYS A 59 27.91 9.87 -2.88
N ILE A 60 28.52 10.92 -2.31
CA ILE A 60 28.58 12.27 -2.91
C ILE A 60 29.54 12.32 -4.13
N HIS A 61 30.50 11.39 -4.22
CA HIS A 61 31.56 11.36 -5.27
C HIS A 61 31.37 10.31 -6.39
N VAL A 62 30.14 9.89 -6.71
CA VAL A 62 29.91 8.90 -7.81
C VAL A 62 29.58 9.58 -9.14
N ASN A 63 29.89 8.88 -10.22
CA ASN A 63 29.57 9.23 -11.60
C ASN A 63 28.10 9.67 -11.78
N LEU A 64 27.87 10.64 -12.67
CA LEU A 64 26.59 11.34 -12.85
C LEU A 64 25.41 10.37 -13.08
N SER A 65 25.63 9.33 -13.89
CA SER A 65 24.65 8.30 -14.20
C SER A 65 24.14 7.56 -12.95
N HIS A 66 25.03 7.22 -12.01
CA HIS A 66 24.65 6.51 -10.79
C HIS A 66 23.82 7.38 -9.84
N ARG A 67 24.05 8.71 -9.83
CA ARG A 67 23.22 9.64 -9.05
C ARG A 67 21.83 9.77 -9.66
N TYR A 68 21.73 9.83 -10.99
CA TYR A 68 20.44 9.85 -11.68
C TYR A 68 19.61 8.60 -11.38
N GLN A 69 20.20 7.41 -11.51
CA GLN A 69 19.55 6.13 -11.21
C GLN A 69 19.02 6.06 -9.77
N ILE A 70 19.80 6.50 -8.78
CA ILE A 70 19.36 6.50 -7.38
C ILE A 70 18.18 7.46 -7.17
N THR A 71 18.26 8.67 -7.73
CA THR A 71 17.18 9.68 -7.59
C THR A 71 15.89 9.21 -8.24
N GLU A 72 15.97 8.61 -9.42
CA GLU A 72 14.82 8.01 -10.11
C GLU A 72 14.23 6.86 -9.29
N ASN A 73 15.06 5.96 -8.76
CA ASN A 73 14.62 4.85 -7.91
C ASN A 73 13.93 5.33 -6.63
N ILE A 74 14.44 6.39 -5.98
CA ILE A 74 13.81 6.98 -4.79
C ILE A 74 12.44 7.57 -5.15
N SER A 75 12.37 8.28 -6.27
CA SER A 75 11.13 8.92 -6.73
C SER A 75 10.06 7.87 -7.08
N SER A 76 10.47 6.80 -7.75
CA SER A 76 9.62 5.64 -8.05
C SER A 76 9.13 4.96 -6.77
N LEU A 77 10.02 4.66 -5.82
CA LEU A 77 9.66 4.04 -4.54
C LEU A 77 8.73 4.94 -3.71
N GLN A 78 8.92 6.26 -3.75
CA GLN A 78 8.07 7.20 -3.03
C GLN A 78 6.63 7.21 -3.59
N THR A 79 6.45 7.04 -4.89
CA THR A 79 5.13 6.94 -5.53
C THR A 79 4.47 5.58 -5.29
N LEU A 80 5.24 4.49 -5.36
CA LEU A 80 4.73 3.13 -5.23
C LEU A 80 4.51 2.70 -3.78
N SER A 81 5.30 3.20 -2.84
CA SER A 81 5.19 2.85 -1.41
C SER A 81 3.81 3.10 -0.79
N PRO A 82 3.13 4.25 -0.99
CA PRO A 82 1.79 4.45 -0.45
C PRO A 82 0.79 3.49 -1.09
N ILE A 83 0.93 3.17 -2.39
CA ILE A 83 0.06 2.23 -3.10
C ILE A 83 0.13 0.84 -2.47
N VAL A 84 1.35 0.33 -2.26
CA VAL A 84 1.56 -0.97 -1.61
C VAL A 84 1.04 -0.95 -0.17
N ALA A 85 1.28 0.12 0.58
CA ALA A 85 0.78 0.24 1.95
C ALA A 85 -0.76 0.22 2.01
N PHE A 86 -1.44 0.99 1.15
CA PHE A 86 -2.90 0.98 1.07
C PHE A 86 -3.43 -0.39 0.67
N HIS A 87 -2.85 -1.02 -0.36
CA HIS A 87 -3.27 -2.35 -0.81
C HIS A 87 -3.12 -3.39 0.31
N SER A 88 -2.00 -3.37 1.02
CA SER A 88 -1.71 -4.29 2.11
C SER A 88 -2.67 -4.12 3.29
N VAL A 89 -3.00 -2.88 3.67
CA VAL A 89 -4.01 -2.59 4.70
C VAL A 89 -5.38 -3.16 4.31
N PHE A 90 -5.85 -2.91 3.07
CA PHE A 90 -7.14 -3.41 2.63
C PHE A 90 -7.18 -4.95 2.54
N LEU A 91 -6.10 -5.56 2.06
CA LEU A 91 -5.99 -7.01 2.01
C LEU A 91 -5.97 -7.63 3.41
N ALA A 92 -5.26 -7.02 4.36
CA ALA A 92 -5.25 -7.46 5.75
C ALA A 92 -6.63 -7.36 6.41
N LEU A 93 -7.40 -6.30 6.14
CA LEU A 93 -8.78 -6.16 6.60
C LEU A 93 -9.68 -7.27 6.03
N TYR A 94 -9.54 -7.57 4.72
CA TYR A 94 -10.31 -8.63 4.06
C TYR A 94 -9.98 -10.03 4.61
N LEU A 95 -8.70 -10.35 4.76
CA LEU A 95 -8.25 -11.61 5.36
C LEU A 95 -8.66 -11.72 6.83
N GLY A 96 -8.59 -10.62 7.58
CA GLY A 96 -9.04 -10.54 8.97
C GLY A 96 -10.54 -10.80 9.12
N ALA A 97 -11.36 -10.24 8.23
CA ALA A 97 -12.80 -10.50 8.19
C ALA A 97 -13.11 -11.98 7.87
N LEU A 98 -12.41 -12.57 6.91
CA LEU A 98 -12.50 -14.00 6.61
C LEU A 98 -12.11 -14.85 7.82
N PHE A 99 -11.00 -14.51 8.48
CA PHE A 99 -10.54 -15.22 9.67
C PHE A 99 -11.54 -15.12 10.82
N MET A 100 -12.08 -13.93 11.11
CA MET A 100 -13.09 -13.73 12.16
C MET A 100 -14.34 -14.57 11.93
N TYR A 101 -14.79 -14.70 10.68
CA TYR A 101 -15.92 -15.55 10.35
C TYR A 101 -15.70 -17.01 10.75
N PHE A 102 -14.51 -17.57 10.43
CA PHE A 102 -14.18 -18.96 10.75
C PHE A 102 -13.77 -19.17 12.22
N ALA A 103 -13.13 -18.19 12.85
CA ALA A 103 -12.63 -18.31 14.22
C ALA A 103 -13.72 -18.13 15.29
N ILE A 104 -14.77 -17.34 14.99
CA ILE A 104 -15.82 -16.98 15.96
C ILE A 104 -17.12 -17.78 15.70
N ASP A 105 -17.12 -18.69 14.73
CA ASP A 105 -18.26 -19.57 14.40
C ASP A 105 -19.57 -18.76 14.17
N PHE A 106 -19.44 -17.60 13.51
CA PHE A 106 -20.58 -16.74 13.20
C PHE A 106 -21.57 -17.50 12.30
N LYS A 107 -22.77 -17.78 12.83
CA LYS A 107 -23.87 -18.40 12.08
C LYS A 107 -24.55 -17.40 11.15
N PHE A 108 -23.84 -16.91 10.13
CA PHE A 108 -24.48 -16.15 9.07
C PHE A 108 -25.24 -17.07 8.12
N SER A 109 -26.42 -16.62 7.67
CA SER A 109 -27.01 -17.19 6.46
C SER A 109 -26.09 -16.92 5.26
N PRO A 110 -26.14 -17.74 4.20
CA PRO A 110 -25.31 -17.53 3.00
C PRO A 110 -25.43 -16.12 2.40
N LYS A 111 -26.62 -15.50 2.48
CA LYS A 111 -26.85 -14.13 2.02
C LYS A 111 -26.15 -13.09 2.91
N GLN A 112 -26.17 -13.28 4.22
CA GLN A 112 -25.52 -12.36 5.17
C GLN A 112 -23.99 -12.46 5.06
N PHE A 113 -23.46 -13.67 4.86
CA PHE A 113 -22.03 -13.86 4.64
C PHE A 113 -21.55 -13.18 3.35
N ALA A 114 -22.33 -13.29 2.27
CA ALA A 114 -22.07 -12.59 1.01
C ALA A 114 -22.05 -11.06 1.20
N ILE A 115 -23.09 -10.50 1.82
CA ILE A 115 -23.17 -9.06 2.10
C ILE A 115 -22.00 -8.60 2.99
N TYR A 116 -21.63 -9.39 3.99
CA TYR A 116 -20.49 -9.11 4.86
C TYR A 116 -19.18 -9.06 4.07
N LEU A 117 -18.89 -10.06 3.24
CA LEU A 117 -17.66 -10.07 2.43
C LEU A 117 -17.61 -8.93 1.41
N GLU A 118 -18.71 -8.65 0.69
CA GLU A 118 -18.79 -7.51 -0.24
C GLU A 118 -18.57 -6.17 0.47
N SER A 119 -19.07 -6.02 1.70
CA SER A 119 -18.86 -4.80 2.48
C SER A 119 -17.39 -4.56 2.86
N VAL A 120 -16.60 -5.64 2.95
CA VAL A 120 -15.16 -5.59 3.26
C VAL A 120 -14.31 -5.57 1.99
N GLN A 121 -14.85 -6.05 0.86
CA GLN A 121 -14.14 -6.09 -0.43
C GLN A 121 -14.06 -4.69 -1.07
N LEU A 122 -13.10 -3.91 -0.59
CA LEU A 122 -12.86 -2.52 -0.98
C LEU A 122 -12.13 -2.37 -2.33
N THR A 123 -12.06 -3.42 -3.15
CA THR A 123 -11.42 -3.39 -4.48
C THR A 123 -11.91 -2.25 -5.39
N PRO A 124 -13.22 -1.91 -5.45
CA PRO A 124 -13.69 -0.75 -6.22
C PRO A 124 -13.20 0.58 -5.64
N LEU A 125 -13.09 0.68 -4.31
CA LEU A 125 -12.56 1.86 -3.62
C LEU A 125 -11.06 2.03 -3.89
N TYR A 126 -10.30 0.93 -3.93
CA TYR A 126 -8.88 0.96 -4.30
C TYR A 126 -8.67 1.58 -5.70
N ALA A 127 -9.46 1.17 -6.69
CA ALA A 127 -9.37 1.72 -8.05
C ALA A 127 -9.66 3.23 -8.10
N LEU A 128 -10.58 3.72 -7.27
CA LEU A 128 -10.94 5.15 -7.21
C LEU A 128 -9.95 5.99 -6.38
N THR A 129 -9.33 5.39 -5.36
CA THR A 129 -8.39 6.08 -4.48
C THR A 129 -6.98 6.15 -5.06
N LEU A 130 -6.63 5.27 -6.01
CA LEU A 130 -5.30 5.22 -6.62
C LEU A 130 -4.88 6.55 -7.30
N PRO A 131 -5.70 7.19 -8.16
CA PRO A 131 -5.32 8.46 -8.78
C PRO A 131 -5.17 9.59 -7.74
N ILE A 132 -6.01 9.58 -6.71
CA ILE A 132 -5.97 10.57 -5.61
C ILE A 132 -4.68 10.40 -4.79
N ALA A 133 -4.32 9.16 -4.46
CA ALA A 133 -3.10 8.84 -3.73
C ALA A 133 -1.85 9.27 -4.51
N ILE A 134 -1.81 9.05 -5.83
CA ILE A 134 -0.71 9.49 -6.70
C ILE A 134 -0.59 11.02 -6.66
N VAL A 135 -1.69 11.74 -6.93
CA VAL A 135 -1.68 13.22 -6.93
C VAL A 135 -1.28 13.78 -5.57
N TRP A 136 -1.77 13.18 -4.48
CA TRP A 136 -1.43 13.61 -3.12
C TRP A 136 0.05 13.38 -2.81
N THR A 137 0.59 12.24 -3.21
CA THR A 137 2.00 11.91 -3.04
C THR A 137 2.89 12.88 -3.82
N GLU A 138 2.57 13.14 -5.10
CA GLU A 138 3.32 14.12 -5.89
C GLU A 138 3.26 15.53 -5.29
N LYS A 139 2.09 15.95 -4.80
CA LYS A 139 1.92 17.25 -4.13
C LYS A 139 2.74 17.31 -2.84
N HIS A 140 2.77 16.24 -2.06
CA HIS A 140 3.56 16.16 -0.83
C HIS A 140 5.07 16.22 -1.12
N VAL A 141 5.53 15.51 -2.16
CA VAL A 141 6.92 15.56 -2.62
C VAL A 141 7.29 16.97 -3.06
N ARG A 142 6.48 17.59 -3.92
CA ARG A 142 6.70 18.96 -4.42
C ARG A 142 6.77 19.96 -3.26
N LYS A 143 5.84 19.87 -2.30
CA LYS A 143 5.83 20.74 -1.12
C LYS A 143 7.09 20.55 -0.26
N THR A 144 7.51 19.30 -0.02
CA THR A 144 8.72 19.00 0.75
C THR A 144 9.97 19.53 0.07
N ILE A 145 10.08 19.40 -1.25
CA ILE A 145 11.19 19.98 -2.04
C ILE A 145 11.18 21.50 -1.93
N GLN A 146 10.02 22.13 -2.10
CA GLN A 146 9.89 23.58 -2.03
C GLN A 146 10.25 24.13 -0.64
N GLU A 147 9.78 23.49 0.44
CA GLU A 147 10.14 23.86 1.81
C GLU A 147 11.64 23.70 2.07
N ASN A 148 12.28 22.65 1.56
CA ASN A 148 13.72 22.46 1.69
C ASN A 148 14.51 23.51 0.91
N CYS A 149 14.07 23.86 -0.31
CA CYS A 149 14.67 24.94 -1.09
C CYS A 149 14.50 26.29 -0.42
N GLN A 150 13.31 26.57 0.12
CA GLN A 150 13.03 27.82 0.82
C GLN A 150 13.88 27.96 2.09
N LYS A 151 14.00 26.90 2.89
CA LYS A 151 14.94 26.86 4.02
C LYS A 151 16.37 27.13 3.58
N ALA A 152 16.81 26.56 2.46
CA ALA A 152 18.16 26.81 1.92
C ALA A 152 18.37 28.25 1.43
N ILE A 153 17.32 28.94 0.97
CA ILE A 153 17.35 30.35 0.53
C ILE A 153 17.30 31.32 1.73
N GLU A 154 16.55 30.98 2.78
CA GLU A 154 16.44 31.78 4.01
C GLU A 154 17.72 31.74 4.86
N LEU A 155 18.59 30.75 4.64
CA LEU A 155 19.89 30.67 5.26
C LEU A 155 20.91 31.55 4.52
N THR A 156 21.63 32.40 5.24
CA THR A 156 22.68 33.25 4.67
C THR A 156 24.03 32.53 4.66
N GLY A 157 24.69 32.52 3.50
CA GLY A 157 26.11 32.17 3.33
C GLY A 157 26.57 30.87 4.00
N SER A 158 27.35 30.99 5.08
CA SER A 158 27.96 29.86 5.81
C SER A 158 26.93 28.94 6.46
N GLU A 159 25.76 29.45 6.83
CA GLU A 159 24.69 28.68 7.47
C GLU A 159 23.86 27.89 6.44
N ALA A 160 23.73 28.39 5.21
CA ALA A 160 23.14 27.65 4.09
C ALA A 160 24.02 26.48 3.66
N ALA A 161 25.34 26.72 3.59
CA ALA A 161 26.31 25.66 3.34
C ALA A 161 26.25 24.59 4.44
N ASN A 162 26.26 24.98 5.72
CA ASN A 162 26.17 24.03 6.84
C ASN A 162 24.83 23.29 6.91
N HIS A 163 23.70 23.92 6.58
CA HIS A 163 22.40 23.26 6.53
C HIS A 163 22.28 22.31 5.32
N TYR A 164 22.83 22.69 4.18
CA TYR A 164 22.96 21.80 3.02
C TYR A 164 23.73 20.54 3.42
N PHE A 165 24.89 20.70 4.08
CA PHE A 165 25.67 19.56 4.55
C PHE A 165 24.98 18.79 5.67
N THR A 166 24.25 19.40 6.62
CA THR A 166 23.58 18.67 7.72
C THR A 166 22.32 17.89 7.32
N ILE A 167 21.62 18.29 6.25
CA ILE A 167 20.59 17.43 5.63
C ILE A 167 21.23 16.10 5.15
N PHE A 168 22.47 16.17 4.64
CA PHE A 168 23.22 15.01 4.18
C PHE A 168 24.08 14.34 5.27
N GLU A 169 24.48 15.08 6.30
CA GLU A 169 25.29 14.71 7.48
C GLU A 169 24.50 15.04 8.76
N THR A 170 23.64 14.18 9.29
CA THR A 170 24.16 13.47 10.46
C THR A 170 23.55 12.08 10.64
N PRO A 171 24.42 11.10 10.96
CA PRO A 171 24.15 9.94 11.79
C PRO A 171 24.52 10.21 13.27
N LYS A 172 23.75 9.68 14.22
CA LYS A 172 24.24 9.00 15.45
C LYS A 172 23.03 8.55 16.27
N GLY A 173 22.98 7.26 16.57
CA GLY A 173 22.06 6.71 17.55
C GLY A 173 22.19 7.47 18.86
N LYS A 174 21.03 7.77 19.46
CA LYS A 174 20.94 8.07 20.87
C LYS A 174 21.28 6.79 21.63
N ASN A 175 22.49 6.72 22.18
CA ASN A 175 22.70 5.99 23.42
C ASN A 175 22.35 6.95 24.56
N GLY A 176 21.31 6.58 25.29
CA GLY A 176 20.82 7.19 26.52
C GLY A 176 19.82 6.21 27.11
#